data_AF-A0A060WVJ1-F1
#
_entry.id   AF-A0A060WVJ1-F1
#
_cell.length_a   1.000
_cell.length_b   1.000
_cell.length_c   1.000
_cell.angle_alpha   90.00
_cell.angle_beta   90.00
_cell.angle_gamma   90.00
#
_symmetry.space_group_name_H-M   'P 1'
#
loop_
_entity.id
_entity.type
_entity.pdbx_description
1 polymer ?
#
loop_
_entity_poly.entity_id
_entity_poly.type
_entity_poly.pdbx_seq_one_letter_code
_entity_poly.pdbx_strand_id
1 'polypeptide(L)'
;MGFFKKYFPENSSQYDWVRDPFNAPASTGFSSAEEDQFIDMTSDSTLRLRFTSQTLSEFWLSVERQYPLLGQRAMGILLPFATSYICETGFSAVAALKTMYTSQLNIEQELRVAVSCFKLRFKKLCSTKRAHCSH
;
A
#
# COMPACT_ATOMS: atom_id res chain seq x y z
N MET A 1 8.05 9.22 10.89
CA MET A 1 7.52 8.23 11.86
C MET A 1 6.04 8.52 12.07
N GLY A 2 5.09 7.95 11.30
CA GLY A 2 3.70 8.45 11.42
C GLY A 2 2.53 7.74 10.75
N PHE A 3 2.71 6.72 9.90
CA PHE A 3 1.56 6.11 9.20
C PHE A 3 1.05 4.81 9.81
N PHE A 4 1.86 4.12 10.61
CA PHE A 4 1.45 2.84 11.22
C PHE A 4 0.39 3.01 12.32
N LYS A 5 0.43 4.12 13.08
CA LYS A 5 -0.51 4.34 14.21
C LYS A 5 -1.97 4.55 13.80
N LYS A 6 -2.25 4.99 12.56
CA LYS A 6 -3.63 5.27 12.12
C LYS A 6 -4.45 4.00 11.88
N TYR A 7 -3.78 2.91 11.49
CA TYR A 7 -4.43 1.64 11.18
C TYR A 7 -4.58 0.71 12.38
N PHE A 8 -4.07 1.12 13.55
CA PHE A 8 -4.25 0.41 14.80
C PHE A 8 -4.95 1.31 15.81
N PRO A 9 -6.30 1.36 15.83
CA PRO A 9 -7.03 1.94 16.94
C PRO A 9 -6.60 1.24 18.24
N GLU A 10 -6.70 1.94 19.38
CA GLU A 10 -6.05 1.63 20.68
C GLU A 10 -6.23 0.20 21.26
N ASN A 11 -7.03 -0.67 20.64
CA ASN A 11 -7.02 -2.12 20.88
C ASN A 11 -5.94 -2.84 20.05
N SER A 12 -4.72 -2.28 20.02
CA SER A 12 -3.63 -2.84 19.23
C SER A 12 -3.01 -4.11 19.85
N SER A 13 -3.30 -4.36 21.12
CA SER A 13 -2.77 -5.50 21.89
C SER A 13 -3.22 -6.86 21.39
N GLN A 14 -4.41 -6.94 20.77
CA GLN A 14 -4.92 -8.20 20.22
C GLN A 14 -4.08 -8.76 19.07
N TYR A 15 -3.21 -7.92 18.48
CA TYR A 15 -2.33 -8.28 17.36
C TYR A 15 -0.85 -8.32 17.77
N ASP A 16 -0.54 -8.20 19.05
CA ASP A 16 0.86 -8.20 19.51
C ASP A 16 1.54 -9.54 19.24
N TRP A 17 0.81 -10.66 19.33
CA TRP A 17 1.32 -11.98 18.92
C TRP A 17 1.69 -12.06 17.44
N VAL A 18 1.12 -11.22 16.57
CA VAL A 18 1.51 -11.13 15.16
C VAL A 18 2.76 -10.25 15.01
N ARG A 19 2.86 -9.16 15.77
CA ARG A 19 3.94 -8.16 15.64
C ARG A 19 5.23 -8.56 16.34
N ASP A 20 5.10 -9.24 17.48
CA ASP A 20 6.18 -9.67 18.34
C ASP A 20 5.88 -11.07 18.92
N PRO A 21 5.79 -12.11 18.06
CA PRO A 21 5.35 -13.45 18.47
C PRO A 21 6.18 -14.06 19.61
N PHE A 22 7.45 -13.68 19.75
CA PHE A 22 8.36 -14.28 20.73
C PHE A 22 8.33 -13.60 22.11
N ASN A 23 7.70 -12.43 22.24
CA ASN A 23 7.58 -11.73 23.52
C ASN A 23 6.12 -11.43 23.92
N ALA A 24 5.17 -11.53 22.99
CA ALA A 24 3.76 -11.34 23.26
C ALA A 24 3.07 -12.62 23.75
N PRO A 25 2.02 -12.52 24.59
CA PRO A 25 1.22 -13.66 24.96
C PRO A 25 0.42 -14.20 23.76
N ALA A 26 0.02 -15.47 23.85
CA ALA A 26 -0.91 -16.07 22.90
C ALA A 26 -2.24 -15.27 22.83
N SER A 27 -2.91 -15.31 21.69
CA SER A 27 -4.20 -14.65 21.54
C SER A 27 -5.27 -15.37 22.36
N THR A 28 -6.12 -14.62 23.06
CA THR A 28 -7.27 -15.17 23.79
C THR A 28 -8.32 -15.86 22.90
N GLY A 29 -8.24 -15.65 21.58
CA GLY A 29 -9.14 -16.28 20.60
C GLY A 29 -8.58 -17.51 19.90
N PHE A 30 -7.46 -18.07 20.37
CA PHE A 30 -6.91 -19.31 19.81
C PHE A 30 -7.76 -20.53 20.20
N SER A 31 -7.92 -21.44 19.26
CA SER A 31 -8.26 -22.82 19.53
C SER A 31 -7.07 -23.56 20.11
N SER A 32 -7.30 -24.71 20.76
CA SER A 32 -6.22 -25.55 21.31
C SER A 32 -5.14 -25.87 20.28
N ALA A 33 -5.54 -26.18 19.03
CA ALA A 33 -4.59 -26.51 17.97
C ALA A 33 -3.76 -25.31 17.51
N GLU A 34 -4.31 -24.09 17.55
CA GLU A 34 -3.55 -22.87 17.24
C GLU A 34 -2.59 -22.50 18.38
N GLU A 35 -2.99 -22.74 19.63
CA GLU A 35 -2.16 -22.52 20.81
C GLU A 35 -0.98 -23.50 20.84
N ASP A 36 -1.19 -24.77 20.52
CA ASP A 36 -0.12 -25.77 20.37
C ASP A 36 0.90 -25.32 19.30
N GLN A 37 0.43 -24.91 18.12
CA GLN A 37 1.30 -24.39 17.05
C GLN A 37 2.06 -23.13 17.48
N PHE A 38 1.43 -22.25 18.25
CA PHE A 38 2.06 -21.03 18.74
C PHE A 38 3.16 -21.34 19.76
N ILE A 39 2.92 -22.26 20.70
CA ILE A 39 3.91 -22.71 21.68
C ILE A 39 5.11 -23.35 20.98
N ASP A 40 4.86 -24.28 20.05
CA ASP A 40 5.93 -24.95 19.30
C ASP A 40 6.77 -23.93 18.51
N MET A 41 6.11 -23.03 17.77
CA MET A 41 6.78 -22.01 16.96
C MET A 41 7.61 -21.04 17.81
N THR A 42 7.08 -20.58 18.94
CA THR A 42 7.79 -19.61 19.81
C THR A 42 8.95 -20.24 20.59
N SER A 43 8.93 -21.56 20.77
CA SER A 43 10.03 -22.32 21.35
C SER A 43 11.21 -22.54 20.39
N ASP A 44 10.99 -22.39 19.08
CA ASP A 44 12.02 -22.59 18.05
C ASP A 44 12.96 -21.39 17.94
N SER A 45 14.17 -21.55 18.47
CA SER A 45 15.24 -20.55 18.39
C SER A 45 15.63 -20.17 16.95
N THR A 46 15.51 -21.09 15.99
CA THR A 46 15.83 -20.83 14.58
C THR A 46 14.80 -19.91 13.94
N LEU A 47 13.52 -20.07 14.27
CA LEU A 47 12.46 -19.16 13.85
C LEU A 47 12.64 -17.78 14.49
N ARG A 48 13.06 -17.73 15.76
CA ARG A 48 13.40 -16.46 16.43
C ARG A 48 14.52 -15.70 15.72
N LEU A 49 15.58 -16.41 15.32
CA LEU A 49 16.67 -15.84 14.52
C LEU A 49 16.15 -15.33 13.17
N ARG A 50 15.35 -16.12 12.46
CA ARG A 50 14.77 -15.73 11.17
C ARG A 50 13.91 -14.48 11.28
N PHE A 51 13.08 -14.38 12.33
CA PHE A 51 12.24 -13.21 12.60
C PHE A 51 13.05 -11.90 12.67
N THR A 52 14.26 -11.92 13.26
CA THR A 52 15.11 -10.73 13.31
C THR A 52 15.73 -10.34 11.95
N SER A 53 15.74 -11.26 10.99
CA SER A 53 16.36 -11.10 9.67
C SER A 53 15.37 -10.92 8.52
N GLN A 54 14.06 -11.07 8.78
CA GLN A 54 13.00 -11.05 7.78
C GLN A 54 12.00 -9.94 8.06
N THR A 55 11.26 -9.52 7.02
CA THR A 55 10.07 -8.69 7.25
C THR A 55 8.97 -9.52 7.91
N LEU A 56 8.03 -8.83 8.57
CA LEU A 56 6.90 -9.48 9.25
C LEU A 56 6.11 -10.40 8.30
N SER A 57 5.84 -9.93 7.09
CA SER A 57 5.09 -10.67 6.08
C SER A 57 5.85 -11.90 5.59
N GLU A 58 7.16 -11.79 5.33
CA GLU A 58 8.00 -12.91 4.91
C GLU A 58 8.11 -13.97 6.00
N PHE A 59 8.25 -13.55 7.25
CA PHE A 59 8.28 -14.44 8.40
C PHE A 59 6.99 -15.26 8.48
N TRP A 60 5.82 -14.60 8.51
CA TRP A 60 4.53 -15.29 8.63
C TRP A 60 4.20 -16.17 7.43
N LEU A 61 4.59 -15.76 6.22
CA LEU A 61 4.50 -16.60 5.02
C LEU A 61 5.36 -17.87 5.12
N SER A 62 6.52 -17.78 5.78
CA SER A 62 7.37 -18.96 6.01
C SER A 62 6.81 -19.88 7.10
N VAL A 63 6.22 -19.30 8.15
CA VAL A 63 5.59 -20.01 9.27
C VAL A 63 4.37 -20.79 8.77
N GLU A 64 3.57 -20.25 7.86
CA GLU A 64 2.40 -20.93 7.28
C GLU A 64 2.69 -22.33 6.72
N ARG A 65 3.91 -22.56 6.20
CA ARG A 65 4.28 -23.87 5.67
C ARG A 65 4.44 -24.95 6.75
N GLN A 66 4.85 -24.57 7.95
CA GLN A 66 5.11 -25.48 9.08
C GLN A 66 3.94 -25.49 10.07
N TYR A 67 3.30 -24.34 10.25
CA TYR A 67 2.22 -24.09 11.19
C TYR A 67 1.06 -23.42 10.43
N PRO A 68 0.31 -24.18 9.61
CA PRO A 68 -0.66 -23.61 8.67
C PRO A 68 -1.83 -22.90 9.35
N LEU A 69 -2.30 -23.39 10.51
CA LEU A 69 -3.41 -22.74 11.22
C LEU A 69 -2.98 -21.36 11.73
N LEU A 70 -1.81 -21.32 12.36
CA LEU A 70 -1.24 -20.09 12.92
C LEU A 70 -0.85 -19.10 11.81
N GLY A 71 -0.16 -19.58 10.77
CA GLY A 71 0.29 -18.75 9.66
C GLY A 71 -0.88 -18.16 8.87
N GLN A 72 -1.92 -18.94 8.56
CA GLN A 72 -3.12 -18.41 7.89
C GLN A 72 -3.81 -17.34 8.71
N ARG A 73 -3.90 -17.52 10.04
CA ARG A 73 -4.50 -16.52 10.92
C ARG A 73 -3.68 -15.22 10.95
N ALA A 74 -2.37 -15.32 11.06
CA ALA A 74 -1.48 -14.15 11.01
C ALA A 74 -1.57 -13.43 9.66
N MET A 75 -1.56 -14.18 8.55
CA MET A 75 -1.71 -13.63 7.20
C MET A 75 -3.08 -13.00 6.98
N GLY A 76 -4.16 -13.58 7.52
CA GLY A 76 -5.50 -13.00 7.50
C GLY A 76 -5.60 -11.68 8.24
N ILE A 77 -4.74 -11.44 9.23
CA ILE A 77 -4.61 -10.14 9.90
C ILE A 77 -3.79 -9.19 9.03
N LEU A 78 -2.67 -9.63 8.46
CA LEU A 78 -1.74 -8.78 7.68
C LEU A 78 -2.27 -8.35 6.30
N LEU A 79 -3.03 -9.20 5.61
CA LEU A 79 -3.51 -8.95 4.24
C LEU A 79 -4.51 -7.78 4.14
N PRO A 80 -5.55 -7.67 5.01
CA PRO A 80 -6.41 -6.49 5.05
C PRO A 80 -5.64 -5.21 5.28
N PHE A 81 -4.58 -5.22 6.10
CA PHE A 81 -3.74 -4.04 6.30
C PHE A 81 -3.01 -3.63 5.03
N ALA A 82 -2.36 -4.57 4.34
CA ALA A 82 -1.66 -4.27 3.09
C ALA A 82 -2.64 -3.74 2.02
N THR A 83 -3.77 -4.42 1.84
CA THR A 83 -4.78 -4.06 0.82
C THR A 83 -5.50 -2.76 1.12
N SER A 84 -5.91 -2.51 2.38
CA SER A 84 -6.51 -1.25 2.80
C SER A 84 -5.52 -0.10 2.64
N TYR A 85 -4.27 -0.27 3.07
CA TYR A 85 -3.24 0.76 2.92
C TYR A 85 -2.97 1.09 1.44
N ILE A 86 -2.79 0.07 0.59
CA ILE A 86 -2.58 0.26 -0.85
C ILE A 86 -3.82 0.90 -1.50
N CYS A 87 -5.02 0.47 -1.12
CA CYS A 87 -6.27 1.01 -1.61
C CYS A 87 -6.42 2.49 -1.23
N GLU A 88 -6.26 2.85 0.03
CA GLU A 88 -6.34 4.23 0.50
C GLU A 88 -5.28 5.13 -0.15
N THR A 89 -4.04 4.64 -0.24
CA THR A 89 -2.95 5.37 -0.91
C THR A 89 -3.25 5.55 -2.40
N GLY A 90 -3.76 4.52 -3.07
CA GLY A 90 -4.19 4.58 -4.46
C GLY A 90 -5.35 5.56 -4.68
N PHE A 91 -6.37 5.53 -3.83
CA PHE A 91 -7.47 6.48 -3.86
C PHE A 91 -7.01 7.91 -3.60
N SER A 92 -6.10 8.12 -2.64
CA SER A 92 -5.51 9.43 -2.37
C SER A 92 -4.70 9.95 -3.56
N ALA A 93 -3.93 9.09 -4.22
CA ALA A 93 -3.19 9.44 -5.43
C ALA A 93 -4.14 9.82 -6.58
N VAL A 94 -5.21 9.05 -6.80
CA VAL A 94 -6.23 9.38 -7.82
C VAL A 94 -6.97 10.68 -7.47
N ALA A 95 -7.30 10.91 -6.20
CA ALA A 95 -7.92 12.14 -5.74
C ALA A 95 -6.99 13.36 -5.89
N ALA A 96 -5.69 13.18 -5.63
CA ALA A 96 -4.67 14.20 -5.84
C ALA A 96 -4.52 14.51 -7.34
N LEU A 97 -4.43 13.49 -8.19
CA LEU A 97 -4.38 13.64 -9.66
C LEU A 97 -5.64 14.30 -10.20
N LYS A 98 -6.82 13.91 -9.72
CA LYS A 98 -8.09 14.56 -10.08
C LYS A 98 -8.08 16.02 -9.65
N THR A 99 -7.64 16.34 -8.43
CA THR A 99 -7.53 17.73 -7.95
C THR A 99 -6.52 18.53 -8.76
N MET A 100 -5.37 17.96 -9.11
CA MET A 100 -4.37 18.59 -9.98
C MET A 100 -4.93 18.83 -11.39
N TYR A 101 -5.57 17.82 -12.00
CA TYR A 101 -6.19 17.97 -13.31
C TYR A 101 -7.34 18.98 -13.30
N THR A 102 -8.16 19.00 -12.25
CA THR A 102 -9.27 19.95 -12.13
C THR A 102 -8.78 21.36 -11.80
N SER A 103 -7.73 21.52 -11.00
CA SER A 103 -7.07 22.82 -10.79
C SER A 103 -6.30 23.28 -12.03
N GLN A 104 -5.75 22.37 -12.84
CA GLN A 104 -5.15 22.65 -14.14
C GLN A 104 -6.20 22.99 -15.20
N LEU A 105 -7.38 22.39 -15.18
CA LEU A 105 -8.56 22.79 -15.95
C LEU A 105 -9.12 24.14 -15.47
N ASN A 106 -9.01 24.45 -14.17
CA ASN A 106 -9.35 25.78 -13.63
C ASN A 106 -8.32 26.83 -14.05
N ILE A 107 -7.04 26.45 -14.16
CA ILE A 107 -6.03 27.23 -14.88
C ILE A 107 -6.37 27.29 -16.36
N GLU A 108 -6.98 26.28 -16.98
CA GLU A 108 -7.41 26.31 -18.38
C GLU A 108 -8.56 27.30 -18.62
N GLN A 109 -9.42 27.58 -17.62
CA GLN A 109 -10.39 28.67 -17.69
C GLN A 109 -9.69 30.04 -17.64
N GLU A 110 -8.71 30.20 -16.76
CA GLU A 110 -7.83 31.39 -16.70
C GLU A 110 -6.93 31.50 -17.94
N LEU A 111 -6.45 30.38 -18.50
CA LEU A 111 -5.67 30.29 -19.72
C LEU A 111 -6.56 30.51 -20.93
N ARG A 112 -7.83 30.11 -20.94
CA ARG A 112 -8.78 30.40 -22.01
C ARG A 112 -9.14 31.88 -22.02
N VAL A 113 -9.22 32.53 -20.85
CA VAL A 113 -9.31 34.00 -20.75
C VAL A 113 -8.01 34.67 -21.24
N ALA A 114 -6.84 34.18 -20.83
CA ALA A 114 -5.54 34.69 -21.28
C ALA A 114 -5.25 34.42 -22.77
N VAL A 115 -5.68 33.29 -23.32
CA VAL A 115 -5.56 32.85 -24.73
C VAL A 115 -6.62 33.50 -25.61
N SER A 116 -7.77 33.89 -25.05
CA SER A 116 -8.73 34.77 -25.73
C SER A 116 -8.11 36.17 -25.96
N CYS A 117 -7.33 36.68 -25.00
CA CYS A 117 -6.47 37.85 -25.21
C CYS A 117 -5.28 37.56 -26.13
N PHE A 118 -4.72 36.35 -26.09
CA PHE A 118 -3.58 35.92 -26.90
C PHE A 118 -4.05 35.07 -28.08
N LYS A 119 -4.83 35.69 -28.99
CA LYS A 119 -5.31 35.09 -30.24
C LYS A 119 -4.13 34.49 -31.02
N LEU A 120 -3.86 33.20 -30.78
CA LEU A 120 -2.82 32.42 -31.41
C LEU A 120 -3.05 32.47 -32.93
N ARG A 121 -2.19 33.23 -33.63
CA ARG A 121 -2.20 33.41 -35.08
C ARG A 121 -1.77 32.14 -35.80
N PHE A 122 -2.52 31.05 -35.64
CA PHE A 122 -2.27 29.76 -36.29
C PHE A 122 -2.37 29.82 -37.82
N LYS A 123 -3.07 30.83 -38.36
CA LYS A 123 -3.21 31.04 -39.81
C LYS A 123 -1.89 31.32 -40.55
N LYS A 124 -0.79 31.63 -39.84
CA LYS A 124 0.53 31.85 -40.49
C LYS A 124 1.40 30.59 -40.57
N LEU A 125 1.04 29.49 -39.88
CA LEU A 125 1.81 28.24 -39.91
C LEU A 125 1.40 27.32 -41.08
N CYS A 126 0.14 27.34 -41.51
CA CYS A 126 -0.36 26.47 -42.58
C CYS A 126 -0.05 26.95 -44.01
N SER A 127 0.58 28.11 -44.22
CA SER A 127 0.92 28.61 -45.56
C SER A 127 2.32 28.21 -46.05
N THR A 128 3.09 27.43 -45.29
CA THR A 128 4.51 27.13 -45.61
C THR A 128 4.82 25.63 -45.66
N LYS A 129 3.90 24.81 -46.19
CA LYS A 129 4.27 23.51 -46.77
C LYS A 129 3.98 23.55 -48.28
N ARG A 130 4.93 24.13 -49.02
CA ARG A 130 5.06 23.91 -50.47
C ARG A 130 5.46 22.45 -50.69
N ALA A 131 4.74 21.79 -51.59
CA ALA A 131 5.12 20.51 -52.16
C ALA A 131 6.44 20.65 -52.93
N HIS A 132 7.36 19.72 -52.72
CA HIS A 132 8.40 19.41 -53.70
C HIS A 132 8.43 17.90 -53.90
N CYS A 133 8.02 17.48 -55.10
CA CYS A 133 8.35 16.17 -55.65
C CYS A 133 9.86 16.03 -55.78
N SER A 134 10.36 14.81 -55.61
CA SER A 134 11.62 14.41 -56.21
C SER A 134 11.61 12.91 -56.51
N HIS A 135 11.49 12.67 -57.82
CA HIS A 135 12.12 11.67 -58.70
C HIS A 135 11.97 10.17 -58.45
#